data_AF-A0A2K8LVC9-F1
#
_entry.id   AF-A0A2K8LVC9-F1
#
_cell.length_a   1.000
_cell.length_b   1.000
_cell.length_c   1.000
_cell.angle_alpha   90.00
_cell.angle_beta   90.00
_cell.angle_gamma   90.00
#
_symmetry.space_group_name_H-M   'P 1'
#
loop_
_entity.id
_entity.type
_entity.pdbx_description
1 polymer ?
#
loop_
_entity_poly.entity_id
_entity_poly.type
_entity_poly.pdbx_seq_one_letter_code
_entity_poly.pdbx_strand_id
1 'polypeptide(L)'
;MSQRSRALGRTFVAVGVLVAAAAATAVPAAAAAPKPSSVEKDIAQLWREYEDLVQVPGLLNVLSESKPLVESPVFGSGREPGAKPGVIPGCTPGSLFSEVDKLRAPLTKLEQQAVDLIGGLDYLYASVVANDKSPQVFGTDGQYTARAAAAIDKLRGFWDIESWNIQLVAYKGTDAASPEKMTETFARAFAPARAAAAGALASKVVHEVPALQGGRNPLLSANAFALLPDSPGGKRVLLGDGLLDLDGRGGFGDVTVEGIVGHEYGHQVDFAHDNWPDGEAGELGPDAYAGYFLAHAKGAAWDARAQQEFAYLSASTGDCKHSHGTPEQRKAAAAWGERQALTQDNPNRIVPSATMIEKFRKEYPKLMKPRP
;
A
#
# COMPACT_ATOMS: atom_id res chain seq x y z
N MET A 1 -61.87 76.49 -7.16
CA MET A 1 -62.49 75.43 -7.99
C MET A 1 -62.52 74.16 -7.13
N SER A 2 -63.57 74.02 -6.32
CA SER A 2 -64.75 73.15 -6.56
C SER A 2 -64.39 71.66 -6.51
N GLN A 3 -64.50 71.04 -5.32
CA GLN A 3 -65.60 70.15 -4.86
C GLN A 3 -65.27 68.67 -5.13
N ARG A 4 -64.90 67.87 -4.12
CA ARG A 4 -65.70 67.21 -3.06
C ARG A 4 -66.42 65.92 -3.52
N SER A 5 -65.94 64.80 -2.95
CA SER A 5 -66.70 63.72 -2.30
C SER A 5 -67.48 62.70 -3.16
N ARG A 6 -67.30 61.39 -2.91
CA ARG A 6 -68.12 60.58 -1.98
C ARG A 6 -67.74 59.09 -2.02
N ALA A 7 -67.86 58.47 -0.85
CA ALA A 7 -67.79 57.05 -0.58
C ALA A 7 -69.08 56.31 -0.98
N LEU A 8 -68.99 54.99 -1.19
CA LEU A 8 -69.76 53.91 -0.51
C LEU A 8 -69.88 52.64 -1.37
N GLY A 9 -69.73 51.48 -0.72
CA GLY A 9 -70.69 50.38 -0.89
C GLY A 9 -70.30 49.21 -1.80
N ARG A 10 -69.78 48.14 -1.16
CA ARG A 10 -70.04 46.70 -1.37
C ARG A 10 -70.79 46.28 -2.65
N THR A 11 -70.29 45.28 -3.39
CA THR A 11 -71.00 43.99 -3.62
C THR A 11 -70.01 42.93 -4.15
N PHE A 12 -70.06 41.73 -3.56
CA PHE A 12 -69.48 40.50 -4.08
C PHE A 12 -70.21 40.05 -5.36
N VAL A 13 -69.49 39.73 -6.43
CA VAL A 13 -69.94 38.77 -7.44
C VAL A 13 -68.74 37.91 -7.85
N ALA A 14 -68.80 36.65 -7.44
CA ALA A 14 -67.93 35.60 -7.96
C ALA A 14 -68.34 35.28 -9.39
N VAL A 15 -67.39 35.38 -10.33
CA VAL A 15 -67.51 34.76 -11.66
C VAL A 15 -66.43 33.70 -11.72
N GLY A 16 -66.83 32.46 -11.48
CA GLY A 16 -65.99 31.28 -11.65
C GLY A 16 -65.71 31.06 -13.13
N VAL A 17 -64.44 31.19 -13.52
CA VAL A 17 -63.94 30.65 -14.79
C VAL A 17 -63.44 29.24 -14.48
N LEU A 18 -64.21 28.25 -14.92
CA LEU A 18 -63.78 26.86 -15.01
C LEU A 18 -62.66 26.76 -16.05
N VAL A 19 -61.40 26.76 -15.60
CA VAL A 19 -60.29 26.26 -16.41
C VAL A 19 -60.18 24.77 -16.14
N ALA A 20 -60.62 23.98 -17.12
CA ALA A 20 -60.40 22.54 -17.13
C ALA A 20 -58.89 22.25 -17.16
N ALA A 21 -58.33 21.85 -16.02
CA ALA A 21 -57.00 21.31 -15.94
C ALA A 21 -57.00 19.90 -16.56
N ALA A 22 -56.62 19.80 -17.84
CA ALA A 22 -56.20 18.54 -18.41
C ALA A 22 -54.87 18.15 -17.74
N ALA A 23 -54.93 17.31 -16.72
CA ALA A 23 -53.76 16.67 -16.14
C ALA A 23 -53.22 15.64 -17.15
N ALA A 24 -52.40 16.12 -18.09
CA ALA A 24 -51.49 15.25 -18.82
C ALA A 24 -50.41 14.80 -17.81
N THR A 25 -50.51 13.55 -17.36
CA THR A 25 -49.43 12.87 -16.64
C THR A 25 -48.28 12.61 -17.62
N ALA A 26 -47.49 13.65 -17.89
CA ALA A 26 -46.19 13.47 -18.51
C ALA A 26 -45.32 12.69 -17.51
N VAL A 27 -45.10 11.41 -17.81
CA VAL A 27 -44.05 10.61 -17.17
C VAL A 27 -42.75 11.40 -17.36
N PRO A 28 -42.02 11.79 -16.29
CA PRO A 28 -40.76 12.47 -16.47
C PRO A 28 -39.86 11.54 -17.28
N ALA A 29 -39.44 11.99 -18.46
CA ALA A 29 -38.39 11.31 -19.21
C ALA A 29 -37.21 11.15 -18.24
N ALA A 30 -36.83 9.89 -17.98
CA ALA A 30 -35.64 9.59 -17.20
C ALA A 30 -34.49 10.39 -17.83
N ALA A 31 -33.94 11.34 -17.07
CA ALA A 31 -32.81 12.12 -17.52
C ALA A 31 -31.72 11.12 -17.94
N ALA A 32 -31.35 11.13 -19.22
CA ALA A 32 -30.27 10.29 -19.71
C ALA A 32 -29.05 10.53 -18.82
N ALA A 33 -28.43 9.45 -18.34
CA ALA A 33 -27.24 9.55 -17.50
C ALA A 33 -26.21 10.47 -18.19
N PRO A 34 -25.56 11.39 -17.45
CA PRO A 34 -24.56 12.27 -18.02
C PRO A 34 -23.51 11.44 -18.77
N LYS A 35 -23.13 11.90 -19.97
CA LYS A 35 -22.11 11.21 -20.76
C LYS A 35 -20.78 11.21 -20.00
N PRO A 36 -20.00 10.12 -20.04
CA PRO A 36 -18.74 10.08 -19.32
C PRO A 36 -17.78 11.18 -19.80
N SER A 37 -17.07 11.80 -18.85
CA SER A 37 -15.97 12.73 -19.13
C SER A 37 -14.85 12.04 -19.91
N SER A 38 -13.93 12.81 -20.51
CA SER A 38 -12.74 12.22 -21.15
C SER A 38 -11.91 11.40 -20.16
N VAL A 39 -11.76 11.91 -18.93
CA VAL A 39 -11.01 11.25 -17.84
C VAL A 39 -11.63 9.91 -17.46
N GLU A 40 -12.97 9.83 -17.34
CA GLU A 40 -13.66 8.57 -17.05
C GLU A 40 -13.43 7.50 -18.14
N LYS A 41 -13.40 7.93 -19.41
CA LYS A 41 -13.12 7.02 -20.53
C LYS A 41 -11.67 6.56 -20.55
N ASP A 42 -10.74 7.45 -20.22
CA ASP A 42 -9.31 7.15 -20.17
C ASP A 42 -8.99 6.17 -19.04
N ILE A 43 -9.55 6.38 -17.84
CA ILE A 43 -9.45 5.43 -16.71
C ILE A 43 -10.05 4.08 -17.11
N ALA A 44 -11.24 4.06 -17.71
CA ALA A 44 -11.88 2.82 -18.13
C ALA A 44 -11.09 2.09 -19.23
N GLN A 45 -10.45 2.80 -20.17
CA GLN A 45 -9.57 2.20 -21.16
C GLN A 45 -8.31 1.65 -20.51
N LEU A 46 -7.64 2.43 -19.66
CA LEU A 46 -6.43 1.99 -18.96
C LEU A 46 -6.70 0.78 -18.08
N TRP A 47 -7.87 0.71 -17.44
CA TRP A 47 -8.29 -0.45 -16.68
C TRP A 47 -8.36 -1.72 -17.55
N ARG A 48 -8.91 -1.62 -18.77
CA ARG A 48 -8.89 -2.76 -19.71
C ARG A 48 -7.48 -3.16 -20.13
N GLU A 49 -6.60 -2.18 -20.37
CA GLU A 49 -5.19 -2.48 -20.67
C GLU A 49 -4.50 -3.16 -19.48
N TYR A 50 -4.80 -2.75 -18.25
CA TYR A 50 -4.30 -3.40 -17.04
C TYR A 50 -4.83 -4.82 -16.89
N GLU A 51 -6.14 -5.04 -17.06
CA GLU A 51 -6.75 -6.37 -17.01
C GLU A 51 -6.08 -7.31 -18.01
N ASP A 52 -5.92 -6.89 -19.26
CA ASP A 52 -5.25 -7.66 -20.31
C ASP A 52 -3.77 -7.93 -19.98
N LEU A 53 -3.07 -6.96 -19.36
CA LEU A 53 -1.68 -7.11 -18.94
C LEU A 53 -1.54 -8.22 -17.89
N VAL A 54 -2.42 -8.22 -16.88
CA VAL A 54 -2.29 -9.15 -15.74
C VAL A 54 -2.80 -10.56 -16.02
N GLN A 55 -3.47 -10.81 -17.15
CA GLN A 55 -3.81 -12.18 -17.58
C GLN A 55 -2.59 -13.00 -18.03
N VAL A 56 -1.39 -12.39 -18.16
CA VAL A 56 -0.18 -13.13 -18.50
C VAL A 56 0.25 -14.02 -17.31
N PRO A 57 0.44 -15.35 -17.49
CA PRO A 57 0.68 -16.33 -16.40
C PRO A 57 1.86 -16.09 -15.45
N GLY A 58 2.71 -15.08 -15.67
CA GLY A 58 3.75 -14.67 -14.72
C GLY A 58 3.42 -13.38 -13.95
N LEU A 59 2.63 -12.47 -14.53
CA LEU A 59 2.25 -11.20 -13.89
C LEU A 59 1.10 -11.38 -12.90
N LEU A 60 0.18 -12.30 -13.20
CA LEU A 60 -0.88 -12.68 -12.27
C LEU A 60 -0.32 -13.22 -10.94
N ASN A 61 0.71 -14.06 -11.03
CA ASN A 61 1.32 -14.70 -9.86
C ASN A 61 1.94 -13.65 -8.92
N VAL A 62 2.65 -12.66 -9.48
CA VAL A 62 3.23 -11.54 -8.72
C VAL A 62 2.16 -10.81 -7.92
N LEU A 63 1.00 -10.53 -8.51
CA LEU A 63 -0.11 -9.89 -7.80
C LEU A 63 -0.70 -10.81 -6.73
N SER A 64 -0.79 -12.11 -6.99
CA SER A 64 -1.34 -13.09 -6.03
C SER A 64 -0.41 -13.38 -4.84
N GLU A 65 0.90 -13.21 -5.02
CA GLU A 65 1.92 -13.32 -3.98
C GLU A 65 1.94 -12.09 -3.06
N SER A 66 1.40 -10.96 -3.53
CA SER A 66 1.33 -9.75 -2.73
C SER A 66 0.26 -9.87 -1.63
N LYS A 67 0.67 -9.70 -0.37
CA LYS A 67 -0.25 -9.39 0.73
C LYS A 67 -0.21 -7.88 0.92
N PRO A 68 -1.13 -7.12 0.30
CA PRO A 68 -1.09 -5.69 0.44
C PRO A 68 -1.41 -5.30 1.89
N LEU A 69 -0.64 -4.36 2.46
CA LEU A 69 -0.97 -3.76 3.75
C LEU A 69 -2.39 -3.19 3.71
N VAL A 70 -2.76 -2.60 2.58
CA VAL A 70 -4.07 -1.98 2.37
C VAL A 70 -4.81 -2.70 1.25
N GLU A 71 -6.01 -3.22 1.54
CA GLU A 71 -6.84 -3.86 0.53
C GLU A 71 -7.08 -2.93 -0.68
N SER A 72 -6.84 -3.46 -1.88
CA SER A 72 -7.08 -2.81 -3.16
C SER A 72 -7.54 -3.86 -4.18
N PRO A 73 -8.55 -3.56 -5.02
CA PRO A 73 -9.11 -4.51 -5.98
C PRO A 73 -8.11 -4.97 -7.05
N VAL A 74 -7.02 -4.24 -7.22
CA VAL A 74 -6.03 -4.41 -8.30
C VAL A 74 -4.97 -5.48 -7.94
N PHE A 75 -4.69 -5.67 -6.66
CA PHE A 75 -3.75 -6.66 -6.12
C PHE A 75 -4.38 -8.05 -5.95
N GLY A 76 -5.42 -8.36 -6.73
CA GLY A 76 -5.82 -9.74 -7.00
C GLY A 76 -6.25 -10.57 -5.80
N SER A 77 -6.92 -10.00 -4.79
CA SER A 77 -7.46 -10.89 -3.74
C SER A 77 -8.50 -11.84 -4.33
N GLY A 78 -9.38 -11.38 -5.25
CA GLY A 78 -10.31 -12.17 -6.09
C GLY A 78 -11.27 -13.14 -5.38
N ARG A 79 -11.00 -13.41 -4.11
CA ARG A 79 -11.80 -14.07 -3.12
C ARG A 79 -12.74 -13.01 -2.62
N GLU A 80 -14.03 -13.22 -2.88
CA GLU A 80 -14.96 -12.97 -1.79
C GLU A 80 -14.36 -13.67 -0.56
N PRO A 81 -14.12 -12.95 0.54
CA PRO A 81 -13.53 -13.54 1.71
C PRO A 81 -14.44 -14.68 2.15
N GLY A 82 -14.00 -15.92 1.94
CA GLY A 82 -14.51 -17.04 2.71
C GLY A 82 -14.38 -16.62 4.16
N ALA A 83 -15.52 -16.42 4.82
CA ALA A 83 -15.68 -15.80 6.15
C ALA A 83 -14.49 -14.91 6.56
N LYS A 84 -14.57 -13.58 6.30
CA LYS A 84 -13.63 -12.59 6.86
C LYS A 84 -13.32 -13.01 8.31
N PRO A 85 -12.07 -13.35 8.65
CA PRO A 85 -11.71 -13.56 10.03
C PRO A 85 -12.14 -12.27 10.75
N GLY A 86 -13.06 -12.39 11.71
CA GLY A 86 -13.67 -11.24 12.35
C GLY A 86 -12.57 -10.35 12.95
N VAL A 87 -12.80 -9.04 12.99
CA VAL A 87 -11.93 -8.12 13.73
C VAL A 87 -11.70 -8.69 15.11
N ILE A 88 -10.44 -8.79 15.54
CA ILE A 88 -10.08 -9.32 16.85
C ILE A 88 -10.79 -8.46 17.90
N PRO A 89 -11.71 -9.01 18.73
CA PRO A 89 -12.49 -8.21 19.66
C PRO A 89 -11.61 -7.41 20.61
N GLY A 90 -11.89 -6.12 20.74
CA GLY A 90 -11.12 -5.21 21.60
C GLY A 90 -9.78 -4.74 21.03
N CYS A 91 -9.48 -5.02 19.77
CA CYS A 91 -8.28 -4.57 19.08
C CYS A 91 -8.54 -3.30 18.26
N THR A 92 -7.65 -2.32 18.36
CA THR A 92 -7.64 -1.10 17.53
C THR A 92 -6.51 -1.21 16.51
N PRO A 93 -6.77 -1.10 15.19
CA PRO A 93 -5.72 -1.13 14.17
C PRO A 93 -4.66 -0.05 14.41
N GLY A 94 -3.45 -0.32 13.91
CA GLY A 94 -2.34 0.61 14.00
C GLY A 94 -2.57 1.92 13.23
N SER A 95 -1.80 2.95 13.57
CA SER A 95 -1.99 4.31 13.06
C SER A 95 -1.80 4.45 11.55
N LEU A 96 -1.01 3.58 10.90
CA LEU A 96 -0.83 3.61 9.44
C LEU A 96 -2.17 3.44 8.71
N PHE A 97 -3.00 2.50 9.16
CA PHE A 97 -4.34 2.28 8.60
C PHE A 97 -5.23 3.49 8.77
N SER A 98 -5.16 4.16 9.92
CA SER A 98 -5.92 5.39 10.16
C SER A 98 -5.49 6.52 9.22
N GLU A 99 -4.20 6.64 8.90
CA GLU A 99 -3.71 7.63 7.94
C GLU A 99 -4.15 7.31 6.50
N VAL A 100 -4.08 6.04 6.11
CA VAL A 100 -4.58 5.55 4.82
C VAL A 100 -6.08 5.83 4.68
N ASP A 101 -6.88 5.53 5.71
CA ASP A 101 -8.33 5.76 5.70
C ASP A 101 -8.66 7.26 5.57
N LYS A 102 -7.91 8.14 6.23
CA LYS A 102 -8.05 9.60 6.07
C LYS A 102 -7.77 10.05 4.64
N LEU A 103 -6.78 9.46 3.97
CA LEU A 103 -6.45 9.78 2.58
C LEU A 103 -7.48 9.23 1.59
N ARG A 104 -8.10 8.09 1.89
CA ARG A 104 -9.13 7.47 1.05
C ARG A 104 -10.53 8.09 1.24
N ALA A 105 -10.87 8.53 2.45
CA ALA A 105 -12.19 9.06 2.79
C ALA A 105 -12.73 10.17 1.85
N PRO A 106 -11.93 11.15 1.38
CA PRO A 106 -12.43 12.19 0.48
C PRO A 106 -12.51 11.77 -0.99
N LEU A 107 -11.98 10.60 -1.38
CA LEU A 107 -11.91 10.18 -2.78
C LEU A 107 -13.29 9.79 -3.32
N THR A 108 -13.60 10.26 -4.52
CA THR A 108 -14.72 9.71 -5.29
C THR A 108 -14.40 8.27 -5.71
N LYS A 109 -15.44 7.50 -6.09
CA LYS A 109 -15.24 6.13 -6.61
C LYS A 109 -14.30 6.09 -7.81
N LEU A 110 -14.38 7.08 -8.69
CA LEU A 110 -13.53 7.18 -9.87
C LEU A 110 -12.07 7.46 -9.48
N GLU A 111 -11.84 8.36 -8.54
CA GLU A 111 -10.49 8.65 -8.04
C GLU A 111 -9.90 7.46 -7.28
N GLN A 112 -10.69 6.75 -6.49
CA GLN A 112 -10.25 5.51 -5.84
C GLN A 112 -9.84 4.47 -6.88
N GLN A 113 -10.65 4.27 -7.93
CA GLN A 113 -10.31 3.38 -9.04
C GLN A 113 -9.00 3.80 -9.73
N ALA A 114 -8.79 5.09 -9.95
CA ALA A 114 -7.56 5.60 -10.54
C ALA A 114 -6.35 5.36 -9.61
N VAL A 115 -6.47 5.60 -8.31
CA VAL A 115 -5.43 5.34 -7.31
C VAL A 115 -5.04 3.87 -7.30
N ASP A 116 -6.02 2.97 -7.27
CA ASP A 116 -5.78 1.53 -7.27
C ASP A 116 -5.11 1.07 -8.56
N LEU A 117 -5.61 1.53 -9.71
CA LEU A 117 -5.08 1.19 -11.04
C LEU A 117 -3.62 1.63 -11.21
N ILE A 118 -3.31 2.87 -10.82
CA ILE A 118 -1.97 3.42 -10.95
C ILE A 118 -1.01 2.75 -9.95
N GLY A 119 -1.42 2.57 -8.69
CA GLY A 119 -0.60 1.86 -7.71
C GLY A 119 -0.26 0.42 -8.14
N GLY A 120 -1.21 -0.28 -8.78
CA GLY A 120 -0.93 -1.60 -9.38
C GLY A 120 0.08 -1.56 -10.52
N LEU A 121 0.03 -0.54 -11.39
CA LEU A 121 1.02 -0.36 -12.47
C LEU A 121 2.42 -0.03 -11.91
N ASP A 122 2.49 0.84 -10.91
CA ASP A 122 3.73 1.18 -10.20
C ASP A 122 4.33 -0.07 -9.54
N TYR A 123 3.49 -0.89 -8.89
CA TYR A 123 3.92 -2.15 -8.29
C TYR A 123 4.42 -3.13 -9.35
N LEU A 124 3.73 -3.29 -10.47
CA LEU A 124 4.18 -4.17 -11.55
C LEU A 124 5.54 -3.72 -12.11
N TYR A 125 5.70 -2.41 -12.35
CA TYR A 125 6.99 -1.86 -12.77
C TYR A 125 8.10 -2.20 -11.77
N ALA A 126 7.89 -1.92 -10.48
CA ALA A 126 8.86 -2.21 -9.42
C ALA A 126 9.14 -3.71 -9.27
N SER A 127 8.14 -4.56 -9.48
CA SER A 127 8.23 -6.01 -9.28
C SER A 127 8.90 -6.75 -10.45
N VAL A 128 8.67 -6.31 -11.69
CA VAL A 128 9.08 -7.09 -12.88
C VAL A 128 9.99 -6.35 -13.86
N VAL A 129 10.06 -5.02 -13.81
CA VAL A 129 10.85 -4.22 -14.76
C VAL A 129 12.07 -3.60 -14.10
N ALA A 130 11.86 -2.86 -13.02
CA ALA A 130 12.93 -2.21 -12.28
C ALA A 130 13.91 -3.24 -11.71
N ASN A 131 15.17 -2.82 -11.55
CA ASN A 131 16.24 -3.61 -10.95
C ASN A 131 17.33 -2.70 -10.42
N ASP A 132 18.13 -3.21 -9.48
CA ASP A 132 19.18 -2.44 -8.78
C ASP A 132 20.50 -2.29 -9.57
N LYS A 133 20.56 -2.74 -10.84
CA LYS A 133 21.69 -2.42 -11.74
C LYS A 133 21.67 -0.98 -12.22
N SER A 134 20.51 -0.34 -12.13
CA SER A 134 20.31 1.09 -12.35
C SER A 134 20.23 1.80 -10.99
N PRO A 135 20.76 3.03 -10.86
CA PRO A 135 20.63 3.80 -9.62
C PRO A 135 19.17 3.88 -9.15
N GLN A 136 18.95 3.46 -7.90
CA GLN A 136 17.64 3.52 -7.25
C GLN A 136 17.55 4.81 -6.42
N VAL A 137 16.37 5.41 -6.38
CA VAL A 137 16.09 6.65 -5.65
C VAL A 137 14.94 6.39 -4.68
N PHE A 138 15.21 6.48 -3.38
CA PHE A 138 14.25 6.12 -2.32
C PHE A 138 13.67 7.35 -1.63
N GLY A 139 12.35 7.31 -1.40
CA GLY A 139 11.56 8.47 -1.00
C GLY A 139 11.12 9.30 -2.20
N THR A 140 10.11 10.13 -1.99
CA THR A 140 9.49 10.93 -3.05
C THR A 140 10.50 11.83 -3.77
N ASP A 141 11.45 12.40 -3.03
CA ASP A 141 12.48 13.32 -3.56
C ASP A 141 13.91 12.76 -3.37
N GLY A 142 14.04 11.45 -3.10
CA GLY A 142 15.34 10.78 -2.93
C GLY A 142 15.97 10.93 -1.55
N GLN A 143 15.26 11.53 -0.59
CA GLN A 143 15.75 11.85 0.76
C GLN A 143 16.19 10.63 1.57
N TYR A 144 15.75 9.42 1.20
CA TYR A 144 16.08 8.17 1.89
C TYR A 144 17.14 7.33 1.18
N THR A 145 17.63 7.77 0.03
CA THR A 145 18.50 6.95 -0.85
C THR A 145 19.76 6.46 -0.15
N ALA A 146 20.48 7.33 0.55
CA ALA A 146 21.71 6.95 1.24
C ALA A 146 21.45 5.96 2.38
N ARG A 147 20.35 6.13 3.12
CA ARG A 147 19.96 5.24 4.22
C ARG A 147 19.55 3.86 3.70
N ALA A 148 18.74 3.83 2.64
CA ALA A 148 18.29 2.61 2.00
C ALA A 148 19.47 1.80 1.44
N ALA A 149 20.42 2.45 0.76
CA ALA A 149 21.64 1.82 0.27
C ALA A 149 22.50 1.24 1.41
N ALA A 150 22.72 2.01 2.49
CA ALA A 150 23.47 1.53 3.64
C ALA A 150 22.76 0.35 4.36
N ALA A 151 21.43 0.38 4.44
CA ALA A 151 20.64 -0.69 5.05
C ALA A 151 20.80 -2.01 4.29
N ILE A 152 20.58 -2.00 2.97
CA ILE A 152 20.67 -3.24 2.17
C ILE A 152 22.09 -3.78 2.12
N ASP A 153 23.11 -2.92 2.01
CA ASP A 153 24.51 -3.35 2.02
C ASP A 153 24.86 -4.07 3.33
N LYS A 154 24.34 -3.58 4.46
CA LYS A 154 24.56 -4.20 5.76
C LYS A 154 23.81 -5.52 5.92
N LEU A 155 22.54 -5.57 5.52
CA LEU A 155 21.71 -6.77 5.58
C LEU A 155 22.27 -7.92 4.75
N ARG A 156 22.82 -7.62 3.56
CA ARG A 156 23.47 -8.60 2.68
C ARG A 156 24.66 -9.32 3.32
N GLY A 157 25.30 -8.73 4.31
CA GLY A 157 26.40 -9.33 5.07
C GLY A 157 26.03 -9.79 6.49
N PHE A 158 24.77 -9.60 6.91
CA PHE A 158 24.35 -9.85 8.28
C PHE A 158 23.88 -11.28 8.50
N TRP A 159 22.87 -11.71 7.73
CA TRP A 159 22.32 -13.06 7.84
C TRP A 159 23.16 -14.06 7.03
N ASP A 160 23.26 -15.29 7.53
CA ASP A 160 23.93 -16.42 6.88
C ASP A 160 23.05 -17.07 5.80
N ILE A 161 22.53 -16.26 4.88
CA ILE A 161 21.76 -16.67 3.70
C ILE A 161 22.44 -16.21 2.41
N GLU A 162 22.10 -16.84 1.28
CA GLU A 162 22.56 -16.37 -0.03
C GLU A 162 21.95 -15.00 -0.38
N SER A 163 22.73 -13.95 -0.13
CA SER A 163 22.25 -12.57 -0.11
C SER A 163 22.67 -11.72 -1.32
N TRP A 164 23.69 -12.16 -2.06
CA TRP A 164 24.34 -11.36 -3.11
C TRP A 164 23.40 -10.97 -4.27
N ASN A 165 22.31 -11.70 -4.46
CA ASN A 165 21.31 -11.48 -5.50
C ASN A 165 19.97 -10.92 -4.99
N ILE A 166 19.85 -10.58 -3.70
CA ILE A 166 18.66 -9.92 -3.16
C ILE A 166 18.75 -8.43 -3.51
N GLN A 167 17.89 -7.96 -4.40
CA GLN A 167 17.86 -6.57 -4.85
C GLN A 167 17.12 -5.67 -3.86
N LEU A 168 17.47 -4.40 -3.78
CA LEU A 168 16.59 -3.38 -3.20
C LEU A 168 16.10 -2.47 -4.32
N VAL A 169 14.79 -2.39 -4.52
CA VAL A 169 14.16 -1.68 -5.64
C VAL A 169 13.19 -0.64 -5.10
N ALA A 170 13.24 0.57 -5.67
CA ALA A 170 12.30 1.62 -5.32
C ALA A 170 10.93 1.31 -5.93
N TYR A 171 9.89 1.36 -5.11
CA TYR A 171 8.49 1.30 -5.53
C TYR A 171 7.92 2.72 -5.43
N LYS A 172 7.80 3.41 -6.57
CA LYS A 172 7.47 4.84 -6.57
C LYS A 172 6.09 5.09 -7.14
N GLY A 173 5.30 5.92 -6.46
CA GLY A 173 4.02 6.41 -7.02
C GLY A 173 4.18 7.27 -8.29
N THR A 174 5.41 7.70 -8.57
CA THR A 174 5.75 8.52 -9.74
C THR A 174 6.21 7.70 -10.96
N ASP A 175 6.32 6.37 -10.84
CA ASP A 175 6.81 5.55 -11.96
C ASP A 175 5.81 5.57 -13.14
N ALA A 176 4.51 5.50 -12.87
CA ALA A 176 3.44 5.57 -13.86
C ALA A 176 3.30 6.93 -14.55
N ALA A 177 3.91 7.98 -13.99
CA ALA A 177 3.99 9.28 -14.66
C ALA A 177 4.94 9.27 -15.86
N SER A 178 5.88 8.31 -15.95
CA SER A 178 6.79 8.15 -17.10
C SER A 178 6.17 7.26 -18.18
N PRO A 179 5.89 7.81 -19.38
CA PRO A 179 5.45 7.00 -20.51
C PRO A 179 6.44 5.90 -20.88
N GLU A 180 7.74 6.13 -20.70
CA GLU A 180 8.81 5.19 -21.02
C GLU A 180 8.75 3.97 -20.09
N LYS A 181 8.72 4.20 -18.77
CA LYS A 181 8.61 3.13 -17.77
C LYS A 181 7.34 2.31 -17.98
N MET A 182 6.21 2.98 -18.23
CA MET A 182 4.95 2.27 -18.47
C MET A 182 4.94 1.52 -19.80
N THR A 183 5.61 2.04 -20.84
CA THR A 183 5.80 1.30 -22.08
C THR A 183 6.57 0.00 -21.83
N GLU A 184 7.63 0.04 -21.03
CA GLU A 184 8.38 -1.16 -20.63
C GLU A 184 7.53 -2.16 -19.82
N THR A 185 6.68 -1.66 -18.93
CA THR A 185 5.72 -2.49 -18.17
C THR A 185 4.72 -3.17 -19.09
N PHE A 186 4.07 -2.45 -20.00
CA PHE A 186 3.11 -3.03 -20.94
C PHE A 186 3.76 -3.91 -22.01
N ALA A 187 5.02 -3.68 -22.36
CA ALA A 187 5.78 -4.51 -23.30
C ALA A 187 6.00 -5.96 -22.80
N ARG A 188 5.69 -6.25 -21.54
CA ARG A 188 5.67 -7.62 -21.00
C ARG A 188 4.57 -8.49 -21.58
N ALA A 189 3.51 -7.88 -22.12
CA ALA A 189 2.37 -8.58 -22.70
C ALA A 189 2.04 -8.12 -24.12
N PHE A 190 2.30 -6.85 -24.44
CA PHE A 190 1.75 -6.21 -25.64
C PHE A 190 2.80 -5.98 -26.72
N ALA A 191 2.34 -5.97 -27.97
CA ALA A 191 3.16 -5.52 -29.10
C ALA A 191 3.56 -4.04 -28.93
N PRO A 192 4.73 -3.61 -29.45
CA PRO A 192 5.32 -2.30 -29.15
C PRO A 192 4.38 -1.10 -29.31
N ALA A 193 3.57 -1.06 -30.38
CA ALA A 193 2.65 0.05 -30.61
C ALA A 193 1.53 0.14 -29.56
N ARG A 194 0.99 -1.00 -29.12
CA ARG A 194 -0.02 -1.05 -28.05
C ARG A 194 0.61 -0.71 -26.70
N ALA A 195 1.80 -1.24 -26.42
CA ALA A 195 2.53 -0.93 -25.18
C ALA A 195 2.81 0.58 -25.05
N ALA A 196 3.27 1.22 -26.12
CA ALA A 196 3.51 2.67 -26.14
C ALA A 196 2.22 3.49 -25.94
N ALA A 197 1.12 3.07 -26.57
CA ALA A 197 -0.18 3.72 -26.40
C ALA A 197 -0.72 3.59 -24.96
N ALA A 198 -0.63 2.39 -24.37
CA ALA A 198 -1.02 2.14 -22.99
C ALA A 198 -0.12 2.89 -22.00
N GLY A 199 1.19 2.97 -22.25
CA GLY A 199 2.12 3.74 -21.44
C GLY A 199 1.84 5.24 -21.45
N ALA A 200 1.56 5.81 -22.63
CA ALA A 200 1.13 7.21 -22.74
C ALA A 200 -0.21 7.47 -22.03
N LEU A 201 -1.15 6.53 -22.10
CA LEU A 201 -2.43 6.63 -21.41
C LEU A 201 -2.28 6.59 -19.88
N ALA A 202 -1.40 5.73 -19.35
CA ALA A 202 -1.09 5.70 -17.92
C ALA A 202 -0.56 7.05 -17.42
N SER A 203 0.46 7.59 -18.08
CA SER A 203 1.03 8.90 -17.76
C SER A 203 -0.01 10.03 -17.85
N LYS A 204 -0.88 10.00 -18.88
CA LYS A 204 -1.98 10.95 -19.01
C LYS A 204 -2.93 10.90 -17.82
N VAL A 205 -3.37 9.69 -17.40
CA VAL A 205 -4.26 9.53 -16.24
C VAL A 205 -3.61 10.08 -14.97
N VAL A 206 -2.32 9.81 -14.73
CA VAL A 206 -1.56 10.33 -13.59
C VAL A 206 -1.58 11.86 -13.50
N HIS A 207 -1.52 12.55 -14.64
CA HIS A 207 -1.52 14.01 -14.70
C HIS A 207 -2.91 14.65 -14.73
N GLU A 208 -3.93 13.96 -15.27
CA GLU A 208 -5.28 14.52 -15.41
C GLU A 208 -6.19 14.27 -14.21
N VAL A 209 -5.93 13.24 -13.40
CA VAL A 209 -6.72 12.95 -12.18
C VAL A 209 -6.09 13.67 -10.98
N PRO A 210 -6.74 14.72 -10.41
CA PRO A 210 -6.13 15.51 -9.34
C PRO A 210 -5.74 14.72 -8.10
N ALA A 211 -6.54 13.69 -7.75
CA ALA A 211 -6.26 12.80 -6.63
C ALA A 211 -4.93 12.05 -6.74
N LEU A 212 -4.39 11.84 -7.94
CA LEU A 212 -3.10 11.16 -8.14
C LEU A 212 -1.90 12.08 -7.87
N GLN A 213 -2.11 13.40 -7.84
CA GLN A 213 -1.09 14.40 -7.53
C GLN A 213 0.18 14.26 -8.37
N GLY A 214 0.03 13.91 -9.66
CA GLY A 214 1.18 13.65 -10.55
C GLY A 214 2.06 12.50 -10.08
N GLY A 215 1.47 11.51 -9.39
CA GLY A 215 2.18 10.36 -8.82
C GLY A 215 2.65 10.56 -7.37
N ARG A 216 2.36 11.72 -6.75
CA ARG A 216 2.80 12.03 -5.38
C ARG A 216 1.77 11.68 -4.31
N ASN A 217 0.64 11.06 -4.68
CA ASN A 217 -0.29 10.54 -3.68
C ASN A 217 0.35 9.33 -2.96
N PRO A 218 0.53 9.37 -1.62
CA PRO A 218 1.16 8.26 -0.89
C PRO A 218 0.43 6.92 -1.03
N LEU A 219 -0.85 6.92 -1.37
CA LEU A 219 -1.63 5.70 -1.57
C LEU A 219 -1.13 4.84 -2.73
N LEU A 220 -0.40 5.41 -3.69
CA LEU A 220 0.10 4.70 -4.87
C LEU A 220 1.20 3.70 -4.54
N SER A 221 1.90 3.91 -3.43
CA SER A 221 3.06 3.12 -3.01
C SER A 221 3.10 2.97 -1.48
N ALA A 222 1.93 2.92 -0.84
CA ALA A 222 1.76 2.74 0.61
C ALA A 222 2.05 1.29 1.08
N ASN A 223 3.12 0.68 0.55
CA ASN A 223 3.55 -0.65 0.95
C ASN A 223 5.05 -0.92 0.72
N ALA A 224 5.57 -1.98 1.33
CA ALA A 224 6.82 -2.62 1.00
C ALA A 224 6.60 -4.13 0.83
N PHE A 225 7.51 -4.81 0.13
CA PHE A 225 7.36 -6.23 -0.15
C PHE A 225 8.70 -6.95 -0.25
N ALA A 226 8.74 -8.19 0.18
CA ALA A 226 9.75 -9.16 -0.21
C ALA A 226 9.18 -10.10 -1.29
N LEU A 227 9.78 -10.10 -2.48
CA LEU A 227 9.38 -11.04 -3.54
C LEU A 227 10.19 -12.32 -3.48
N LEU A 228 9.54 -13.41 -3.90
CA LEU A 228 10.08 -14.75 -3.89
C LEU A 228 11.24 -14.91 -4.88
N PRO A 229 12.11 -15.92 -4.69
CA PRO A 229 13.19 -16.21 -5.63
C PRO A 229 12.73 -16.52 -7.06
N ASP A 230 11.55 -17.10 -7.22
CA ASP A 230 10.95 -17.50 -8.50
C ASP A 230 9.98 -16.47 -9.09
N SER A 231 9.72 -15.36 -8.39
CA SER A 231 9.01 -14.23 -8.99
C SER A 231 9.74 -13.77 -10.26
N PRO A 232 9.06 -13.26 -11.31
CA PRO A 232 9.68 -12.85 -12.58
C PRO A 232 10.84 -11.85 -12.45
N GLY A 233 10.86 -11.05 -11.39
CA GLY A 233 11.95 -10.14 -11.05
C GLY A 233 13.11 -10.76 -10.25
N GLY A 234 12.95 -12.00 -9.77
CA GLY A 234 13.83 -12.64 -8.80
C GLY A 234 13.78 -11.99 -7.42
N LYS A 235 14.62 -12.50 -6.50
CA LYS A 235 14.71 -12.07 -5.09
C LYS A 235 14.88 -10.55 -4.99
N ARG A 236 13.93 -9.86 -4.35
CA ARG A 236 14.02 -8.41 -4.13
C ARG A 236 13.18 -7.94 -2.95
N VAL A 237 13.61 -6.85 -2.36
CA VAL A 237 12.84 -5.99 -1.48
C VAL A 237 12.36 -4.78 -2.28
N LEU A 238 11.05 -4.53 -2.27
CA LEU A 238 10.43 -3.32 -2.81
C LEU A 238 10.17 -2.36 -1.66
N LEU A 239 10.63 -1.12 -1.79
CA LEU A 239 10.41 -0.08 -0.78
C LEU A 239 9.56 1.06 -1.35
N GLY A 240 8.32 1.15 -0.89
CA GLY A 240 7.35 2.15 -1.31
C GLY A 240 7.63 3.54 -0.76
N ASP A 241 7.73 4.55 -1.62
CA ASP A 241 7.90 5.94 -1.14
C ASP A 241 6.67 6.50 -0.41
N GLY A 242 5.48 6.04 -0.78
CA GLY A 242 4.24 6.38 -0.10
C GLY A 242 4.17 5.84 1.32
N LEU A 243 4.71 4.62 1.56
CA LEU A 243 4.84 4.07 2.91
C LEU A 243 5.78 4.93 3.76
N LEU A 244 6.95 5.27 3.22
CA LEU A 244 7.92 6.11 3.92
C LEU A 244 7.37 7.52 4.24
N ASP A 245 6.57 8.09 3.34
CA ASP A 245 5.89 9.37 3.55
C ASP A 245 4.82 9.28 4.65
N LEU A 246 4.04 8.19 4.70
CA LEU A 246 3.03 7.96 5.73
C LEU A 246 3.66 7.74 7.11
N ASP A 247 4.72 6.92 7.18
CA ASP A 247 5.48 6.70 8.41
C ASP A 247 6.12 7.99 8.92
N GLY A 248 6.67 8.81 8.01
CA GLY A 248 7.21 10.12 8.33
C GLY A 248 6.16 11.03 8.99
N ARG A 249 4.92 11.05 8.47
CA ARG A 249 3.79 11.80 9.08
C ARG A 249 3.39 11.23 10.44
N GLY A 250 3.55 9.92 10.62
CA GLY A 250 3.36 9.22 11.91
C GLY A 250 4.46 9.48 12.93
N GLY A 251 5.54 10.18 12.56
CA GLY A 251 6.68 10.49 13.44
C GLY A 251 7.77 9.43 13.43
N PHE A 252 7.76 8.49 12.47
CA PHE A 252 8.73 7.39 12.39
C PHE A 252 9.83 7.62 11.33
N GLY A 253 9.97 8.84 10.80
CA GLY A 253 10.94 9.16 9.74
C GLY A 253 12.40 8.79 10.08
N ASP A 254 12.76 8.80 11.37
CA ASP A 254 14.11 8.46 11.83
C ASP A 254 14.39 6.95 11.83
N VAL A 255 13.36 6.09 11.86
CA VAL A 255 13.51 4.62 11.95
C VAL A 255 12.86 3.85 10.80
N THR A 256 12.10 4.52 9.92
CA THR A 256 11.29 3.87 8.87
C THR A 256 12.13 3.09 7.85
N VAL A 257 13.25 3.64 7.37
CA VAL A 257 13.99 3.05 6.24
C VAL A 257 14.65 1.72 6.64
N GLU A 258 15.54 1.73 7.62
CA GLU A 258 16.24 0.52 8.05
C GLU A 258 15.27 -0.46 8.73
N GLY A 259 14.23 0.05 9.38
CA GLY A 259 13.16 -0.74 10.00
C GLY A 259 12.40 -1.58 8.98
N ILE A 260 11.83 -0.93 7.95
CA ILE A 260 11.07 -1.61 6.90
C ILE A 260 11.98 -2.49 6.05
N VAL A 261 13.14 -1.99 5.61
CA VAL A 261 14.06 -2.82 4.81
C VAL A 261 14.52 -4.04 5.62
N GLY A 262 14.77 -3.88 6.92
CA GLY A 262 15.08 -4.98 7.83
C GLY A 262 13.94 -5.99 7.96
N HIS A 263 12.68 -5.52 8.02
CA HIS A 263 11.49 -6.36 8.05
C HIS A 263 11.34 -7.15 6.75
N GLU A 264 11.36 -6.49 5.59
CA GLU A 264 11.24 -7.17 4.29
C GLU A 264 12.40 -8.13 4.03
N TYR A 265 13.61 -7.81 4.51
CA TYR A 265 14.71 -8.74 4.47
C TYR A 265 14.49 -9.94 5.40
N GLY A 266 13.74 -9.77 6.49
CA GLY A 266 13.29 -10.86 7.35
C GLY A 266 12.45 -11.89 6.60
N HIS A 267 11.57 -11.46 5.69
CA HIS A 267 10.87 -12.38 4.78
C HIS A 267 11.85 -13.12 3.86
N GLN A 268 12.90 -12.46 3.35
CA GLN A 268 13.94 -13.14 2.57
C GLN A 268 14.71 -14.20 3.38
N VAL A 269 14.89 -13.97 4.69
CA VAL A 269 15.45 -14.98 5.60
C VAL A 269 14.51 -16.19 5.69
N ASP A 270 13.21 -15.98 5.84
CA ASP A 270 12.23 -17.06 5.84
C ASP A 270 12.23 -17.85 4.51
N PHE A 271 12.27 -17.17 3.36
CA PHE A 271 12.35 -17.79 2.04
C PHE A 271 13.60 -18.66 1.85
N ALA A 272 14.74 -18.21 2.39
CA ALA A 272 16.00 -18.96 2.30
C ALA A 272 15.99 -20.28 3.10
N HIS A 273 15.03 -20.46 4.01
CA HIS A 273 14.90 -21.64 4.87
C HIS A 273 13.61 -22.43 4.65
N ASP A 274 12.89 -22.17 3.54
CA ASP A 274 11.58 -22.76 3.27
C ASP A 274 10.59 -22.62 4.46
N ASN A 275 10.72 -21.52 5.21
CA ASN A 275 9.86 -21.23 6.34
C ASN A 275 8.66 -20.42 5.83
N TRP A 276 7.48 -21.04 5.80
CA TRP A 276 6.23 -20.44 5.29
C TRP A 276 5.20 -20.30 6.42
N PRO A 277 5.41 -19.38 7.38
CA PRO A 277 4.48 -19.18 8.48
C PRO A 277 3.14 -18.61 7.98
N ASP A 278 2.05 -19.25 8.40
CA ASP A 278 0.69 -18.80 8.13
C ASP A 278 0.18 -17.81 9.18
N GLY A 279 -0.82 -17.00 8.80
CA GLY A 279 -1.46 -16.03 9.69
C GLY A 279 -0.48 -14.97 10.19
N GLU A 280 -0.64 -14.59 11.46
CA GLU A 280 0.13 -13.53 12.11
C GLU A 280 1.63 -13.86 12.20
N ALA A 281 2.00 -15.15 12.28
CA ALA A 281 3.41 -15.56 12.30
C ALA A 281 4.17 -15.08 11.05
N GLY A 282 3.46 -14.89 9.93
CA GLY A 282 3.98 -14.33 8.68
C GLY A 282 4.65 -12.97 8.85
N GLU A 283 4.11 -12.10 9.70
CA GLU A 283 4.62 -10.73 9.88
C GLU A 283 5.43 -10.57 11.17
N LEU A 284 5.05 -11.31 12.23
CA LEU A 284 5.71 -11.20 13.53
C LEU A 284 7.15 -11.77 13.49
N GLY A 285 7.42 -12.79 12.68
CA GLY A 285 8.78 -13.31 12.51
C GLY A 285 9.72 -12.25 11.93
N PRO A 286 9.40 -11.68 10.76
CA PRO A 286 10.11 -10.55 10.18
C PRO A 286 10.27 -9.34 11.12
N ASP A 287 9.26 -8.97 11.90
CA ASP A 287 9.39 -7.93 12.95
C ASP A 287 10.49 -8.29 13.97
N ALA A 288 10.53 -9.53 14.43
CA ALA A 288 11.56 -10.02 15.34
C ALA A 288 12.95 -10.06 14.69
N TYR A 289 13.06 -10.47 13.43
CA TYR A 289 14.35 -10.51 12.74
C TYR A 289 14.90 -9.10 12.52
N ALA A 290 14.05 -8.16 12.14
CA ALA A 290 14.39 -6.74 12.03
C ALA A 290 14.83 -6.18 13.37
N GLY A 291 14.07 -6.39 14.46
CA GLY A 291 14.45 -5.92 15.79
C GLY A 291 15.82 -6.44 16.23
N TYR A 292 16.13 -7.70 15.94
CA TYR A 292 17.46 -8.28 16.19
C TYR A 292 18.55 -7.61 15.35
N PHE A 293 18.36 -7.50 14.04
CA PHE A 293 19.29 -6.82 13.13
C PHE A 293 19.57 -5.38 13.58
N LEU A 294 18.53 -4.64 13.93
CA LEU A 294 18.65 -3.24 14.30
C LEU A 294 19.44 -3.07 15.60
N ALA A 295 19.34 -4.00 16.55
CA ALA A 295 20.00 -3.90 17.87
C ALA A 295 21.42 -4.42 17.84
N HIS A 296 21.69 -5.40 16.97
CA HIS A 296 22.95 -6.11 16.97
C HIS A 296 24.12 -5.20 16.59
N ALA A 297 25.27 -5.34 17.28
CA ALA A 297 26.45 -4.51 17.05
C ALA A 297 27.01 -4.58 15.62
N LYS A 298 26.84 -5.74 14.96
CA LYS A 298 27.16 -5.95 13.53
C LYS A 298 26.02 -5.57 12.57
N GLY A 299 24.83 -5.34 13.08
CA GLY A 299 23.68 -4.84 12.33
C GLY A 299 23.59 -3.32 12.47
N ALA A 300 22.40 -2.72 12.59
CA ALA A 300 22.29 -1.25 12.65
C ALA A 300 22.87 -0.62 13.94
N ALA A 301 23.02 -1.42 15.00
CA ALA A 301 23.54 -0.99 16.31
C ALA A 301 22.78 0.21 16.90
N TRP A 302 21.45 0.20 16.74
CA TRP A 302 20.56 1.21 17.29
C TRP A 302 20.53 1.21 18.81
N ASP A 303 20.33 2.41 19.37
CA ASP A 303 20.09 2.57 20.79
C ASP A 303 18.66 2.15 21.17
N ALA A 304 18.42 2.11 22.49
CA ALA A 304 17.12 1.71 23.03
C ALA A 304 15.97 2.64 22.60
N ARG A 305 16.25 3.91 22.29
CA ARG A 305 15.22 4.85 21.84
C ARG A 305 14.78 4.50 20.42
N ALA A 306 15.73 4.37 19.50
CA ALA A 306 15.44 4.00 18.11
C ALA A 306 14.79 2.61 18.03
N GLN A 307 15.18 1.67 18.91
CA GLN A 307 14.51 0.37 19.02
C GLN A 307 13.08 0.45 19.51
N GLN A 308 12.83 1.27 20.52
CA GLN A 308 11.47 1.52 20.99
C GLN A 308 10.62 2.14 19.87
N GLU A 309 11.15 3.13 19.15
CA GLU A 309 10.49 3.76 18.01
C GLU A 309 10.18 2.73 16.90
N PHE A 310 11.10 1.81 16.60
CA PHE A 310 10.84 0.70 15.67
C PHE A 310 9.74 -0.26 16.12
N ALA A 311 9.70 -0.60 17.41
CA ALA A 311 8.62 -1.42 17.95
C ALA A 311 7.25 -0.74 17.82
N TYR A 312 7.20 0.60 17.93
CA TYR A 312 5.98 1.37 17.67
C TYR A 312 5.66 1.49 16.16
N LEU A 313 6.67 1.61 15.29
CA LEU A 313 6.48 1.53 13.86
C LEU A 313 5.88 0.18 13.45
N SER A 314 6.41 -0.93 13.98
CA SER A 314 5.84 -2.28 13.77
C SER A 314 4.40 -2.36 14.28
N ALA A 315 4.10 -1.75 15.42
CA ALA A 315 2.73 -1.68 15.94
C ALA A 315 1.77 -0.91 15.02
N SER A 316 2.27 0.15 14.35
CA SER A 316 1.47 1.03 13.50
C SER A 316 0.85 0.32 12.30
N THR A 317 1.37 -0.86 11.98
CA THR A 317 1.12 -1.62 10.76
C THR A 317 0.44 -2.97 11.10
N GLY A 318 -0.04 -3.13 12.34
CA GLY A 318 -0.95 -4.21 12.77
C GLY A 318 -2.41 -3.92 12.41
N ASP A 319 -3.12 -4.88 11.83
CA ASP A 319 -4.45 -4.70 11.22
C ASP A 319 -5.63 -5.16 12.10
N CYS A 320 -5.35 -5.80 13.24
CA CYS A 320 -6.35 -6.43 14.09
C CYS A 320 -7.19 -7.50 13.37
N LYS A 321 -6.63 -8.08 12.31
CA LYS A 321 -7.14 -9.26 11.61
C LYS A 321 -6.13 -10.40 11.79
N HIS A 322 -6.53 -11.60 11.41
CA HIS A 322 -5.66 -12.77 11.44
C HIS A 322 -4.67 -12.82 10.24
N SER A 323 -4.16 -11.65 9.82
CA SER A 323 -3.24 -11.46 8.69
C SER A 323 -1.94 -10.78 9.10
N HIS A 324 -2.00 -9.53 9.56
CA HIS A 324 -0.79 -8.78 9.96
C HIS A 324 -0.58 -8.73 11.48
N GLY A 325 -1.40 -9.46 12.24
CA GLY A 325 -1.37 -9.45 13.69
C GLY A 325 -1.89 -8.15 14.31
N THR A 326 -2.05 -8.16 15.63
CA THR A 326 -2.43 -6.97 16.39
C THR A 326 -1.23 -6.04 16.56
N PRO A 327 -1.43 -4.72 16.75
CA PRO A 327 -0.35 -3.81 17.08
C PRO A 327 0.51 -4.27 18.27
N GLU A 328 -0.09 -4.81 19.32
CA GLU A 328 0.63 -5.31 20.50
C GLU A 328 1.44 -6.57 20.24
N GLN A 329 0.97 -7.44 19.33
CA GLN A 329 1.72 -8.61 18.87
C GLN A 329 2.96 -8.20 18.08
N ARG A 330 2.79 -7.34 17.07
CA ARG A 330 3.90 -6.81 16.24
C ARG A 330 4.95 -6.11 17.09
N LYS A 331 4.52 -5.19 17.96
CA LYS A 331 5.39 -4.49 18.91
C LYS A 331 6.24 -5.44 19.76
N ALA A 332 5.62 -6.52 20.25
CA ALA A 332 6.32 -7.46 21.13
C ALA A 332 7.23 -8.42 20.38
N ALA A 333 6.92 -8.74 19.13
CA ALA A 333 7.80 -9.50 18.27
C ALA A 333 9.08 -8.71 17.98
N ALA A 334 8.96 -7.44 17.56
CA ALA A 334 10.09 -6.53 17.39
C ALA A 334 10.95 -6.42 18.67
N ALA A 335 10.32 -6.16 19.81
CA ALA A 335 11.02 -6.08 21.10
C ALA A 335 11.64 -7.42 21.53
N TRP A 336 11.08 -8.57 21.12
CA TRP A 336 11.69 -9.87 21.39
C TRP A 336 12.98 -10.04 20.60
N GLY A 337 12.98 -9.61 19.33
CA GLY A 337 14.16 -9.59 18.47
C GLY A 337 15.30 -8.76 19.05
N GLU A 338 14.99 -7.52 19.44
CA GLU A 338 15.92 -6.62 20.15
C GLU A 338 16.56 -7.34 21.35
N ARG A 339 15.75 -7.95 22.23
CA ARG A 339 16.27 -8.67 23.40
C ARG A 339 17.23 -9.79 23.03
N GLN A 340 17.00 -10.52 21.93
CA GLN A 340 17.95 -11.56 21.51
C GLN A 340 19.34 -10.99 21.19
N ALA A 341 19.44 -9.77 20.68
CA ALA A 341 20.71 -9.12 20.40
C ALA A 341 21.39 -8.60 21.69
N LEU A 342 20.61 -8.12 22.64
CA LEU A 342 21.11 -7.54 23.89
C LEU A 342 21.49 -8.57 24.96
N THR A 343 20.87 -9.75 24.96
CA THR A 343 21.06 -10.78 26.00
C THR A 343 21.87 -11.99 25.53
N GLN A 344 22.44 -11.97 24.32
CA GLN A 344 23.31 -13.05 23.86
C GLN A 344 24.67 -13.03 24.54
N ASP A 345 25.25 -14.21 24.81
CA ASP A 345 26.54 -14.34 25.50
C ASP A 345 27.70 -13.65 24.76
N ASN A 346 27.66 -13.65 23.42
CA ASN A 346 28.66 -13.00 22.59
C ASN A 346 28.01 -11.92 21.71
N PRO A 347 28.12 -10.64 22.06
CA PRO A 347 27.49 -9.54 21.31
C PRO A 347 28.08 -9.34 19.90
N ASN A 348 29.23 -9.97 19.59
CA ASN A 348 29.88 -9.91 18.28
C ASN A 348 29.53 -11.09 17.38
N ARG A 349 28.74 -12.06 17.87
CA ARG A 349 28.34 -13.23 17.08
C ARG A 349 26.88 -13.08 16.68
N ILE A 350 26.65 -13.04 15.37
CA ILE A 350 25.30 -13.10 14.81
C ILE A 350 24.76 -14.53 15.02
N VAL A 351 23.53 -14.63 15.53
CA VAL A 351 22.81 -15.90 15.64
C VAL A 351 22.49 -16.40 14.24
N PRO A 352 22.81 -17.66 13.89
CA PRO A 352 22.43 -18.24 12.60
C PRO A 352 20.93 -18.09 12.34
N SER A 353 20.57 -17.73 11.12
CA SER A 353 19.19 -17.44 10.70
C SER A 353 18.24 -18.61 10.99
N ALA A 354 18.61 -19.85 10.65
CA ALA A 354 17.83 -21.05 10.99
C ALA A 354 17.59 -21.17 12.51
N THR A 355 18.59 -20.87 13.33
CA THR A 355 18.45 -20.87 14.80
C THR A 355 17.53 -19.75 15.28
N MET A 356 17.57 -18.57 14.64
CA MET A 356 16.67 -17.47 14.96
C MET A 356 15.21 -17.84 14.66
N ILE A 357 14.96 -18.44 13.49
CA ILE A 357 13.64 -18.97 13.09
C ILE A 357 13.13 -19.97 14.14
N GLU A 358 13.94 -20.96 14.53
CA GLU A 358 13.55 -21.95 15.54
C GLU A 358 13.24 -21.33 16.91
N LYS A 359 14.02 -20.32 17.33
CA LYS A 359 13.78 -19.59 18.57
C LYS A 359 12.46 -18.81 18.49
N PHE A 360 12.19 -18.14 17.38
CA PHE A 360 10.98 -17.37 17.18
C PHE A 360 9.74 -18.29 17.15
N ARG A 361 9.80 -19.43 16.46
CA ARG A 361 8.71 -20.43 16.44
C ARG A 361 8.31 -20.92 17.84
N LYS A 362 9.28 -21.00 18.77
CA LYS A 362 9.04 -21.34 20.19
C LYS A 362 8.45 -20.17 20.98
N GLU A 363 8.71 -18.94 20.58
CA GLU A 363 8.16 -17.74 21.21
C GLU A 363 6.76 -17.40 20.72
N TYR A 364 6.49 -17.59 19.43
CA TYR A 364 5.24 -17.19 18.78
C TYR A 364 3.96 -17.54 19.57
N PRO A 365 3.78 -18.77 20.10
CA PRO A 365 2.58 -19.11 20.89
C PRO A 365 2.37 -18.27 22.16
N LYS A 366 3.43 -17.61 22.67
CA LYS A 366 3.35 -16.70 23.83
C LYS A 366 2.89 -15.31 23.42
N LEU A 367 3.19 -14.88 22.19
CA LEU A 367 2.76 -13.61 21.63
C LEU A 367 1.26 -13.60 21.29
N MET A 368 0.70 -14.78 20.98
CA MET A 368 -0.72 -14.96 20.64
C MET A 368 -1.67 -14.92 21.84
N LYS A 369 -1.17 -15.06 23.07
CA LYS A 369 -2.03 -15.01 24.25
C LYS A 369 -2.47 -13.56 24.50
N PRO A 370 -3.74 -13.31 24.85
CA PRO A 370 -4.15 -11.98 25.30
C PRO A 370 -3.26 -11.62 26.50
N ARG A 371 -2.52 -10.52 26.36
CA ARG A 371 -1.80 -9.96 27.49
C ARG A 371 -2.81 -9.18 28.34
N PRO A 372 -2.80 -9.38 29.67
CA PRO A 372 -3.82 -8.88 30.59
C PRO A 372 -3.95 -7.36 30.59
#